data_AF-A0A7V9DU03-F1
#
_entry.id   AF-A0A7V9DU03-F1
#
_cell.length_a   1.000
_cell.length_b   1.000
_cell.length_c   1.000
_cell.angle_alpha   90.00
_cell.angle_beta   90.00
_cell.angle_gamma   90.00
#
_symmetry.space_group_name_H-M   'P 1'
#
loop_
_entity.id
_entity.type
_entity.pdbx_description
1 polymer ?
#
loop_
_entity_poly.entity_id
_entity_poly.type
_entity_poly.pdbx_seq_one_letter_code
_entity_poly.pdbx_strand_id
1 'polypeptide(L)'
;MSADALAAAASGRSIDLPTPAFDEHHTPSAALAGDCVHCGFCLPSCPTYVLWGEEMDSPRGRIDLMKQGLEGGPLTDSMVGHFDACLGCMACVTSCPSGVQYDRLIEATRAQVERRHDRTRRDRALRGAIFALFPYPRRLRALRGPLRAWQRIGGDRLLRRTGLLERMAPSLAAMERLAPQLSKAERLPDRVAAVGERRAVVGMLTGCVQREFFPAVNAATARVLAAEGCDVM
;
A
#
# COMPACT_ATOMS: atom_id res chain seq x y z
N MET A 1 -32.77 -12.84 -14.08
CA MET A 1 -33.60 -12.48 -12.90
C MET A 1 -34.20 -13.78 -12.37
N SER A 2 -33.91 -14.17 -11.13
CA SER A 2 -34.42 -15.43 -10.56
C SER A 2 -35.91 -15.35 -10.26
N ALA A 3 -36.58 -16.50 -10.19
CA ALA A 3 -38.00 -16.58 -9.87
C ALA A 3 -38.36 -15.93 -8.51
N ASP A 4 -37.43 -15.93 -7.57
CA ASP A 4 -37.59 -15.31 -6.24
C ASP A 4 -37.68 -13.78 -6.31
N ALA A 5 -37.02 -13.15 -7.29
CA ALA A 5 -37.07 -11.69 -7.47
C ALA A 5 -38.44 -11.22 -7.97
N LEU A 6 -39.13 -12.02 -8.80
CA LEU A 6 -40.50 -11.74 -9.23
C LEU A 6 -41.53 -11.95 -8.12
N ALA A 7 -41.32 -12.95 -7.24
CA ALA A 7 -42.22 -13.22 -6.12
C ALA A 7 -42.17 -12.14 -5.04
N ALA A 8 -40.99 -11.58 -4.75
CA ALA A 8 -40.83 -10.53 -3.76
C ALA A 8 -41.38 -9.17 -4.22
N ALA A 9 -41.28 -8.84 -5.51
CA ALA A 9 -41.88 -7.65 -6.11
C ALA A 9 -43.42 -7.61 -5.98
N ALA A 10 -44.08 -8.78 -5.98
CA ALA A 10 -45.52 -8.90 -5.78
C ALA A 10 -45.98 -8.73 -4.31
N SER A 11 -45.05 -8.74 -3.35
CA SER A 11 -45.37 -8.76 -1.90
C SER A 11 -45.21 -7.42 -1.18
N GLY A 12 -44.78 -6.35 -1.88
CA GLY A 12 -44.54 -5.04 -1.27
C GLY A 12 -43.42 -5.01 -0.22
N ARG A 13 -42.68 -6.10 -0.03
CA ARG A 13 -41.47 -6.14 0.80
C ARG A 13 -40.34 -5.55 -0.03
N SER A 14 -39.71 -4.50 0.49
CA SER A 14 -38.40 -4.07 -0.01
C SER A 14 -37.45 -5.24 0.12
N ILE A 15 -37.05 -5.86 -0.99
CA ILE A 15 -35.83 -6.65 -0.98
C ILE A 15 -34.73 -5.63 -0.73
N ASP A 16 -34.11 -5.66 0.45
CA ASP A 16 -32.82 -5.02 0.64
C ASP A 16 -31.83 -5.76 -0.27
N LEU A 17 -31.76 -5.33 -1.52
CA LEU A 17 -30.74 -5.80 -2.43
C LEU A 17 -29.40 -5.41 -1.81
N PRO A 18 -28.45 -6.35 -1.69
CA PRO A 18 -27.15 -6.05 -1.13
C PRO A 18 -26.54 -4.89 -1.90
N THR A 19 -26.03 -3.91 -1.16
CA THR A 19 -25.39 -2.74 -1.74
C THR A 19 -24.23 -3.19 -2.62
N PRO A 20 -24.19 -2.80 -3.91
CA PRO A 20 -23.17 -3.27 -4.83
C PRO A 20 -21.78 -2.84 -4.37
N ALA A 21 -20.77 -3.68 -4.66
CA ALA A 21 -19.41 -3.46 -4.22
C ALA A 21 -18.83 -2.12 -4.70
N PHE A 22 -19.19 -1.70 -5.92
CA PHE A 22 -18.66 -0.50 -6.55
C PHE A 22 -19.76 0.49 -6.91
N ASP A 23 -19.49 1.78 -6.71
CA ASP A 23 -20.27 2.89 -7.26
C ASP A 23 -19.84 3.20 -8.70
N GLU A 24 -20.57 4.09 -9.37
CA GLU A 24 -20.28 4.55 -10.74
C GLU A 24 -19.04 5.48 -10.82
N HIS A 25 -18.54 5.96 -9.69
CA HIS A 25 -17.47 6.94 -9.65
C HIS A 25 -16.10 6.26 -9.67
N HIS A 26 -15.45 6.21 -10.84
CA HIS A 26 -14.12 5.60 -10.99
C HIS A 26 -14.12 4.12 -10.56
N THR A 27 -15.08 3.37 -11.08
CA THR A 27 -15.19 1.90 -10.96
C THR A 27 -13.99 1.22 -11.64
N PRO A 28 -13.49 0.07 -11.15
CA PRO A 28 -12.49 -0.71 -11.89
C PRO A 28 -13.01 -1.10 -13.28
N SER A 29 -12.14 -1.10 -14.29
CA SER A 29 -12.55 -1.38 -15.67
C SER A 29 -12.86 -2.86 -15.89
N ALA A 30 -14.09 -3.16 -16.30
CA ALA A 30 -14.50 -4.52 -16.67
C ALA A 30 -13.70 -5.08 -17.87
N ALA A 31 -13.33 -4.23 -18.83
CA ALA A 31 -12.51 -4.62 -19.96
C ALA A 31 -11.12 -5.08 -19.50
N LEU A 32 -10.44 -4.28 -18.65
CA LEU A 32 -9.11 -4.63 -18.14
C LEU A 32 -9.14 -5.88 -17.24
N ALA A 33 -10.21 -6.05 -16.46
CA ALA A 33 -10.40 -7.27 -15.68
C ALA A 33 -10.63 -8.49 -16.60
N GLY A 34 -11.32 -8.30 -17.73
CA GLY A 34 -11.59 -9.30 -18.75
C GLY A 34 -10.34 -9.83 -19.46
N ASP A 35 -9.28 -9.03 -19.58
CA ASP A 35 -7.99 -9.45 -20.17
C ASP A 35 -7.33 -10.61 -19.38
N CYS A 36 -7.71 -10.80 -18.11
CA CYS A 36 -7.22 -11.91 -17.31
C CYS A 36 -7.84 -13.24 -17.76
N VAL A 37 -7.04 -14.05 -18.45
CA VAL A 37 -7.35 -15.43 -18.88
C VAL A 37 -7.12 -16.49 -17.80
N HIS A 38 -6.91 -16.06 -16.56
CA HIS A 38 -6.72 -16.93 -15.40
C HIS A 38 -5.53 -17.93 -15.50
N CYS A 39 -4.45 -17.60 -16.22
CA CYS A 39 -3.32 -18.53 -16.49
C CYS A 39 -2.36 -18.80 -15.30
N GLY A 40 -2.30 -17.89 -14.31
CA GLY A 40 -1.50 -18.10 -13.08
C GLY A 40 -0.04 -17.64 -13.15
N PHE A 41 0.44 -17.06 -14.24
CA PHE A 41 1.82 -16.54 -14.34
C PHE A 41 2.16 -15.45 -13.29
N CYS A 42 1.15 -14.75 -12.80
CA CYS A 42 1.31 -13.74 -11.76
C CYS A 42 1.53 -14.32 -10.35
N LEU A 43 1.21 -15.61 -10.13
CA LEU A 43 1.27 -16.25 -8.81
C LEU A 43 2.70 -16.23 -8.23
N PRO A 44 3.73 -16.79 -8.89
CA PRO A 44 5.09 -16.83 -8.32
C PRO A 44 5.73 -15.44 -8.18
N SER A 45 5.23 -14.43 -8.91
CA SER A 45 5.72 -13.04 -8.79
C SER A 45 5.03 -12.24 -7.69
N CYS A 46 3.91 -12.74 -7.13
CA CYS A 46 3.18 -12.03 -6.11
C CYS A 46 3.66 -12.42 -4.70
N PRO A 47 4.26 -11.50 -3.92
CA PRO A 47 4.83 -11.85 -2.63
C PRO A 47 3.79 -12.28 -1.59
N THR A 48 2.56 -11.74 -1.63
CA THR A 48 1.50 -12.12 -0.69
C THR A 48 1.00 -13.54 -0.95
N TYR A 49 0.83 -13.92 -2.22
CA TYR A 49 0.49 -15.30 -2.58
C TYR A 49 1.62 -16.26 -2.19
N VAL A 50 2.87 -15.94 -2.51
CA VAL A 50 4.02 -16.79 -2.17
C VAL A 50 4.14 -17.01 -0.67
N LEU A 51 3.84 -15.99 0.14
CA LEU A 51 3.94 -16.07 1.59
C LEU A 51 2.79 -16.86 2.23
N TRP A 52 1.56 -16.73 1.74
CA TRP A 52 0.37 -17.27 2.41
C TRP A 52 -0.27 -18.46 1.70
N GLY A 53 0.01 -18.67 0.42
CA GLY A 53 -0.61 -19.72 -0.40
C GLY A 53 -2.09 -19.49 -0.73
N GLU A 54 -2.65 -18.35 -0.32
CA GLU A 54 -4.05 -17.97 -0.57
C GLU A 54 -4.18 -17.33 -1.95
N GLU A 55 -4.92 -17.98 -2.87
CA GLU A 55 -5.08 -17.51 -4.24
C GLU A 55 -5.77 -16.15 -4.29
N MET A 56 -6.70 -15.86 -3.38
CA MET A 56 -7.37 -14.56 -3.31
C MET A 56 -6.41 -13.43 -2.91
N ASP A 57 -5.24 -13.76 -2.35
CA ASP A 57 -4.13 -12.84 -2.12
C ASP A 57 -3.15 -12.74 -3.30
N SER A 58 -3.50 -13.30 -4.46
CA SER A 58 -2.79 -13.10 -5.72
C SER A 58 -3.43 -12.00 -6.59
N PRO A 59 -2.75 -11.51 -7.65
CA PRO A 59 -3.33 -10.55 -8.58
C PRO A 59 -4.52 -11.14 -9.33
N ARG A 60 -4.43 -12.41 -9.72
CA ARG A 60 -5.50 -13.15 -10.43
C ARG A 60 -6.74 -13.33 -9.55
N GLY A 61 -6.56 -13.82 -8.32
CA GLY A 61 -7.67 -13.98 -7.39
C GLY A 61 -8.33 -12.64 -7.06
N ARG A 62 -7.56 -11.56 -6.89
CA ARG A 62 -8.14 -10.21 -6.72
C ARG A 62 -8.90 -9.73 -7.95
N ILE A 63 -8.43 -10.02 -9.16
CA ILE A 63 -9.19 -9.72 -10.38
C ILE A 63 -10.51 -10.47 -10.39
N ASP A 64 -10.54 -11.72 -9.92
CA ASP A 64 -11.78 -12.48 -9.79
C ASP A 64 -12.76 -11.81 -8.80
N LEU A 65 -12.28 -11.35 -7.64
CA LEU A 65 -13.08 -10.55 -6.70
C LEU A 65 -13.59 -9.25 -7.33
N MET A 66 -12.76 -8.58 -8.14
CA MET A 66 -13.17 -7.38 -8.87
C MET A 66 -14.29 -7.71 -9.87
N LYS A 67 -14.22 -8.83 -10.60
CA LYS A 67 -15.29 -9.27 -11.51
C LYS A 67 -16.60 -9.52 -10.76
N GLN A 68 -16.55 -10.21 -9.62
CA GLN A 68 -17.73 -10.42 -8.77
C GLN A 68 -18.35 -9.10 -8.31
N GLY A 69 -17.52 -8.12 -7.92
CA GLY A 69 -18.00 -6.78 -7.56
C GLY A 69 -18.61 -6.01 -8.74
N LEU A 70 -18.05 -6.16 -9.95
CA LEU A 70 -18.57 -5.57 -11.19
C LEU A 70 -19.89 -6.19 -11.64
N GLU A 71 -20.11 -7.46 -11.31
CA GLU A 71 -21.37 -8.18 -11.55
C GLU A 71 -22.48 -7.83 -10.55
N GLY A 72 -22.21 -6.91 -9.62
CA GLY A 72 -23.17 -6.43 -8.62
C GLY A 72 -23.10 -7.17 -7.28
N GLY A 73 -22.08 -8.02 -7.07
CA GLY A 73 -21.83 -8.64 -5.77
C GLY A 73 -21.51 -7.60 -4.68
N PRO A 74 -21.77 -7.91 -3.40
CA PRO A 74 -21.44 -7.02 -2.28
C PRO A 74 -19.94 -6.96 -2.00
N LEU A 75 -19.46 -5.81 -1.50
CA LEU A 75 -18.10 -5.69 -0.99
C LEU A 75 -18.02 -6.28 0.43
N THR A 76 -17.49 -7.49 0.55
CA THR A 76 -17.37 -8.20 1.83
C THR A 76 -16.09 -7.84 2.59
N ASP A 77 -16.08 -8.03 3.91
CA ASP A 77 -14.88 -7.85 4.75
C ASP A 77 -13.70 -8.72 4.26
N SER A 78 -13.98 -9.94 3.78
CA SER A 78 -12.96 -10.84 3.22
C SER A 78 -12.37 -10.29 1.93
N MET A 79 -13.20 -9.80 0.99
CA MET A 79 -12.71 -9.14 -0.22
C MET A 79 -11.78 -7.97 0.11
N VAL A 80 -12.20 -7.14 1.06
CA VAL A 80 -11.42 -5.98 1.50
C VAL A 80 -10.08 -6.40 2.10
N GLY A 81 -10.06 -7.45 2.93
CA GLY A 81 -8.82 -8.02 3.46
C GLY A 81 -7.83 -8.39 2.36
N HIS A 82 -8.30 -9.07 1.32
CA HIS A 82 -7.45 -9.44 0.18
C HIS A 82 -6.95 -8.22 -0.60
N PHE A 83 -7.79 -7.22 -0.85
CA PHE A 83 -7.36 -5.98 -1.53
C PHE A 83 -6.35 -5.17 -0.72
N ASP A 84 -6.51 -5.10 0.60
CA ASP A 84 -5.60 -4.39 1.50
C ASP A 84 -4.24 -5.07 1.61
N ALA A 85 -4.21 -6.40 1.54
CA ALA A 85 -2.95 -7.13 1.57
C ALA A 85 -2.02 -6.82 0.38
N CYS A 86 -2.56 -6.36 -0.76
CA CYS A 86 -1.75 -6.08 -1.93
C CYS A 86 -0.66 -5.02 -1.63
N LEU A 87 0.62 -5.35 -1.81
CA LEU A 87 1.69 -4.39 -1.52
C LEU A 87 1.78 -3.24 -2.55
N GLY A 88 1.13 -3.38 -3.72
CA GLY A 88 1.27 -2.44 -4.82
C GLY A 88 2.67 -2.43 -5.45
N CYS A 89 3.41 -3.55 -5.38
CA CYS A 89 4.76 -3.66 -5.95
C CYS A 89 4.80 -3.76 -7.49
N MET A 90 3.65 -4.04 -8.11
CA MET A 90 3.45 -4.14 -9.57
C MET A 90 4.31 -5.17 -10.32
N ALA A 91 4.99 -6.08 -9.63
CA ALA A 91 5.70 -7.20 -10.25
C ALA A 91 4.79 -8.07 -11.14
N CYS A 92 3.51 -8.16 -10.78
CA CYS A 92 2.51 -8.90 -11.54
C CYS A 92 2.22 -8.33 -12.93
N VAL A 93 2.35 -7.01 -13.12
CA VAL A 93 2.06 -6.36 -14.41
C VAL A 93 3.09 -6.80 -15.44
N THR A 94 4.37 -6.75 -15.09
CA THR A 94 5.47 -7.16 -15.98
C THR A 94 5.51 -8.67 -16.23
N SER A 95 5.05 -9.47 -15.26
CA SER A 95 5.01 -10.94 -15.40
C SER A 95 3.81 -11.45 -16.20
N CYS A 96 2.81 -10.62 -16.47
CA CYS A 96 1.58 -11.05 -17.11
C CYS A 96 1.75 -11.18 -18.64
N PRO A 97 1.65 -12.38 -19.23
CA PRO A 97 1.76 -12.54 -20.68
C PRO A 97 0.57 -11.93 -21.44
N SER A 98 -0.58 -11.79 -20.78
CA SER A 98 -1.78 -11.15 -21.33
C SER A 98 -1.76 -9.63 -21.24
N GLY A 99 -0.73 -9.03 -20.62
CA GLY A 99 -0.62 -7.57 -20.51
C GLY A 99 -1.68 -6.91 -19.62
N VAL A 100 -2.25 -7.63 -18.65
CA VAL A 100 -3.28 -7.08 -17.74
C VAL A 100 -2.73 -5.89 -16.98
N GLN A 101 -3.40 -4.74 -17.12
CA GLN A 101 -3.07 -3.49 -16.41
C GLN A 101 -3.61 -3.52 -14.97
N TYR A 102 -3.03 -4.42 -14.16
CA TYR A 102 -3.44 -4.66 -12.78
C TYR A 102 -3.28 -3.43 -11.87
N ASP A 103 -2.28 -2.60 -12.14
CA ASP A 103 -2.04 -1.31 -11.47
C ASP A 103 -3.28 -0.41 -11.50
N ARG A 104 -3.93 -0.28 -12.66
CA ARG A 104 -5.16 0.50 -12.83
C ARG A 104 -6.34 -0.12 -12.10
N LEU A 105 -6.45 -1.44 -12.16
CA LEU A 105 -7.53 -2.19 -11.50
C LEU A 105 -7.47 -2.04 -9.97
N ILE A 106 -6.31 -2.26 -9.36
CA ILE A 106 -6.17 -2.17 -7.90
C ILE A 106 -6.28 -0.73 -7.40
N GLU A 107 -5.82 0.27 -8.17
CA GLU A 107 -5.99 1.70 -7.84
C GLU A 107 -7.48 2.07 -7.75
N ALA A 108 -8.26 1.79 -8.80
CA ALA A 108 -9.69 2.07 -8.82
C ALA A 108 -10.44 1.30 -7.72
N THR A 109 -10.12 0.02 -7.54
CA THR A 109 -10.74 -0.84 -6.52
C THR A 109 -10.48 -0.31 -5.11
N ARG A 110 -9.27 0.12 -4.78
CA ARG A 110 -8.95 0.68 -3.45
C ARG A 110 -9.69 1.97 -3.15
N ALA A 111 -9.90 2.81 -4.17
CA ALA A 111 -10.72 4.01 -4.02
C ALA A 111 -12.19 3.65 -3.69
N GLN A 112 -12.73 2.60 -4.31
CA GLN A 112 -14.06 2.08 -3.99
C GLN A 112 -14.11 1.54 -2.56
N VAL A 113 -13.13 0.73 -2.16
CA VAL A 113 -13.01 0.19 -0.79
C VAL A 113 -13.01 1.31 0.25
N GLU A 114 -12.23 2.37 0.05
CA GLU A 114 -12.17 3.49 1.00
C GLU A 114 -13.51 4.24 1.13
N ARG A 115 -14.28 4.36 0.05
CA ARG A 115 -15.58 5.04 0.08
C ARG A 115 -16.73 4.19 0.59
N ARG A 116 -16.69 2.88 0.33
CA ARG A 116 -17.86 1.99 0.47
C ARG A 116 -17.75 0.98 1.60
N HIS A 117 -16.56 0.72 2.13
CA HIS A 117 -16.37 -0.21 3.23
C HIS A 117 -16.23 0.50 4.58
N ASP A 118 -17.05 0.12 5.55
CA ASP A 118 -17.01 0.66 6.90
C ASP A 118 -15.84 0.10 7.70
N ARG A 119 -14.79 0.92 7.84
CA ARG A 119 -13.64 0.61 8.70
C ARG A 119 -13.98 0.79 10.17
N THR A 120 -13.43 -0.09 11.01
CA THR A 120 -13.48 0.07 12.47
C THR A 120 -12.91 1.42 12.90
N ARG A 121 -13.41 1.97 14.03
CA ARG A 121 -12.93 3.26 14.55
C ARG A 121 -11.42 3.30 14.77
N ARG A 122 -10.85 2.17 15.20
CA ARG A 122 -9.42 2.00 15.44
C ARG A 122 -8.62 2.06 14.14
N ASP A 123 -9.07 1.38 13.09
CA ASP A 123 -8.41 1.41 11.79
C ASP A 123 -8.48 2.82 11.18
N ARG A 124 -9.65 3.46 11.24
CA ARG A 124 -9.84 4.84 10.80
C ARG A 124 -8.91 5.82 11.53
N ALA A 125 -8.77 5.67 12.84
CA ALA A 125 -7.85 6.48 13.65
C ALA A 125 -6.39 6.25 13.26
N LEU A 126 -5.97 5.00 13.05
CA LEU A 126 -4.61 4.66 12.61
C LEU A 126 -4.30 5.24 11.23
N ARG A 127 -5.17 5.03 10.25
CA ARG A 127 -5.03 5.58 8.88
C ARG A 127 -4.99 7.11 8.91
N GLY A 128 -5.90 7.72 9.69
CA GLY A 128 -5.91 9.17 9.91
C GLY A 128 -4.59 9.68 10.48
N ALA A 129 -4.01 8.99 11.47
CA ALA A 129 -2.70 9.33 12.03
C ALA A 129 -1.57 9.17 10.99
N ILE A 130 -1.59 8.11 10.18
CA ILE A 130 -0.62 7.89 9.10
C ILE A 130 -0.67 9.06 8.10
N PHE A 131 -1.85 9.39 7.58
CA PHE A 131 -2.01 10.49 6.61
C PHE A 131 -1.78 11.88 7.22
N ALA A 132 -1.97 12.06 8.52
CA ALA A 132 -1.63 13.29 9.22
C ALA A 132 -0.12 13.41 9.52
N LEU A 133 0.65 12.31 9.53
CA LEU A 133 2.05 12.33 9.95
C LEU A 133 3.02 12.14 8.78
N PHE A 134 2.90 11.03 8.05
CA PHE A 134 3.88 10.56 7.08
C PHE A 134 4.07 11.49 5.87
N PRO A 135 3.02 12.13 5.32
CA PRO A 135 3.17 13.09 4.24
C PRO A 135 3.86 14.40 4.63
N TYR A 136 4.03 14.69 5.93
CA TYR A 136 4.50 15.99 6.42
C TYR A 136 5.91 15.90 7.03
N PRO A 137 6.98 16.21 6.26
CA PRO A 137 8.37 15.99 6.70
C PRO A 137 8.75 16.81 7.94
N ARG A 138 8.13 17.99 8.14
CA ARG A 138 8.35 18.79 9.36
C ARG A 138 7.87 18.08 10.64
N ARG A 139 6.76 17.33 10.56
CA ARG A 139 6.23 16.55 11.68
C ARG A 139 7.12 15.35 11.98
N LEU A 140 7.55 14.63 10.94
CA LEU A 140 8.50 13.52 11.06
C LEU A 140 9.84 13.95 11.68
N ARG A 141 10.37 15.11 11.25
CA ARG A 141 11.59 15.69 11.81
C ARG A 141 11.48 15.96 13.30
N ALA A 142 10.35 16.50 13.75
CA ALA A 142 10.10 16.76 15.18
C ALA A 142 10.07 15.47 16.01
N LEU A 143 9.54 14.37 15.46
CA LEU A 143 9.49 13.07 16.13
C LEU A 143 10.85 12.38 16.24
N ARG A 144 11.79 12.67 15.32
CA ARG A 144 13.09 11.98 15.25
C ARG A 144 13.91 12.10 16.55
N GLY A 145 13.90 13.28 17.19
CA GLY A 145 14.65 13.53 18.42
C GLY A 145 14.22 12.63 19.59
N PRO A 146 12.94 12.70 20.00
CA PRO A 146 12.37 11.83 21.03
C PRO A 146 12.55 10.34 20.71
N LEU A 147 12.27 9.91 19.47
CA LEU A 147 12.43 8.51 19.06
C LEU A 147 13.87 8.03 19.18
N ARG A 148 14.86 8.86 18.84
CA ARG A 148 16.27 8.52 18.99
C ARG A 148 16.68 8.42 20.46
N ALA A 149 16.16 9.30 21.32
CA ALA A 149 16.38 9.21 22.77
C ALA A 149 15.79 7.91 23.33
N TRP A 150 14.57 7.57 22.92
CA TRP A 150 13.89 6.32 23.28
C TRP A 150 14.68 5.07 22.87
N GLN A 151 15.19 5.01 21.64
CA GLN A 151 16.03 3.90 21.16
C GLN A 151 17.37 3.81 21.92
N ARG A 152 17.98 4.95 22.27
CA ARG A 152 19.25 4.98 23.03
C ARG A 152 19.13 4.40 24.44
N ILE A 153 18.03 4.66 25.12
CA ILE A 153 17.75 4.10 26.45
C ILE A 153 17.24 2.65 26.39
N GLY A 154 17.10 2.07 25.18
CA GLY A 154 16.61 0.71 25.00
C GLY A 154 15.11 0.54 25.24
N GLY A 155 14.34 1.63 25.12
CA GLY A 155 12.89 1.60 25.32
C GLY A 155 12.18 0.72 24.30
N ASP A 156 12.69 0.67 23.06
CA ASP A 156 12.27 -0.27 22.01
C ASP A 156 12.42 -1.73 22.46
N ARG A 157 13.58 -2.08 23.03
CA ARG A 157 13.86 -3.42 23.55
C ARG A 157 12.98 -3.76 24.75
N LEU A 158 12.74 -2.82 25.66
CA LEU A 158 11.84 -3.02 26.79
C LEU A 158 10.40 -3.26 26.30
N LEU A 159 9.92 -2.42 25.38
CA LEU A 159 8.57 -2.53 24.83
C LEU A 159 8.33 -3.86 24.10
N ARG A 160 9.32 -4.34 23.36
CA ARG A 160 9.27 -5.66 22.72
C ARG A 160 9.27 -6.81 23.74
N ARG A 161 10.02 -6.67 24.84
CA ARG A 161 10.08 -7.69 25.90
C ARG A 161 8.78 -7.83 26.67
N THR A 162 8.03 -6.75 26.90
CA THR A 162 6.76 -6.83 27.64
C THR A 162 5.64 -7.49 26.83
N GLY A 163 5.74 -7.48 25.49
CA GLY A 163 4.71 -8.02 24.60
C GLY A 163 3.36 -7.29 24.69
N LEU A 164 3.27 -6.21 25.47
CA LEU A 164 2.04 -5.47 25.71
C LEU A 164 1.51 -4.86 24.42
N LEU A 165 2.41 -4.29 23.61
CA LEU A 165 2.06 -3.67 22.34
C LEU A 165 1.52 -4.69 21.33
N GLU A 166 2.02 -5.94 21.33
CA GLU A 166 1.53 -6.99 20.44
C GLU A 166 0.06 -7.34 20.72
N ARG A 167 -0.30 -7.39 22.01
CA ARG A 167 -1.64 -7.75 22.46
C ARG A 167 -2.63 -6.61 22.25
N MET A 168 -2.23 -5.38 22.58
CA MET A 168 -3.13 -4.22 22.51
C MET A 168 -3.21 -3.65 21.10
N ALA A 169 -2.07 -3.56 20.40
CA ALA A 169 -1.95 -2.86 19.13
C ALA A 169 -1.00 -3.56 18.12
N PRO A 170 -1.36 -4.74 17.58
CA PRO A 170 -0.48 -5.53 16.71
C PRO A 170 0.07 -4.75 15.50
N SER A 171 -0.75 -3.90 14.85
CA SER A 171 -0.30 -3.06 13.73
C SER A 171 0.80 -2.09 14.15
N LEU A 172 0.67 -1.45 15.33
CA LEU A 172 1.70 -0.54 15.85
C LEU A 172 2.95 -1.31 16.27
N ALA A 173 2.80 -2.52 16.80
CA ALA A 173 3.92 -3.38 17.14
C ALA A 173 4.70 -3.81 15.89
N ALA A 174 4.02 -4.14 14.80
CA ALA A 174 4.65 -4.41 13.51
C ALA A 174 5.41 -3.18 12.98
N MET A 175 4.82 -1.99 13.06
CA MET A 175 5.49 -0.74 12.67
C MET A 175 6.74 -0.45 13.53
N GLU A 176 6.66 -0.67 14.84
CA GLU A 176 7.79 -0.53 15.75
C GLU A 176 8.90 -1.53 15.42
N ARG A 177 8.55 -2.78 15.12
CA ARG A 177 9.53 -3.81 14.70
C ARG A 177 10.29 -3.44 13.45
N LEU A 178 9.59 -2.88 12.46
CA LEU A 178 10.13 -2.46 11.18
C LEU A 178 10.84 -1.09 11.23
N ALA A 179 10.69 -0.34 12.32
CA ALA A 179 11.30 0.98 12.46
C ALA A 179 12.84 0.87 12.44
N PRO A 180 13.53 1.72 11.66
CA PRO A 180 14.98 1.67 11.59
C PRO A 180 15.62 2.22 12.87
N GLN A 181 16.86 1.80 13.11
CA GLN A 181 17.70 2.43 14.12
C GLN A 181 18.11 3.83 13.65
N LEU A 182 17.78 4.85 14.45
CA LEU A 182 17.97 6.24 14.05
C LEU A 182 19.44 6.66 14.18
N SER A 183 20.10 6.79 13.03
CA SER A 183 21.48 7.28 12.91
C SER A 183 21.59 8.80 13.11
N LYS A 184 22.77 9.38 12.92
CA LYS A 184 22.91 10.85 12.84
C LYS A 184 22.20 11.36 11.58
N ALA A 185 21.55 12.51 11.66
CA ALA A 185 21.01 13.14 10.46
C ALA A 185 22.17 13.54 9.52
N GLU A 186 22.18 12.98 8.32
CA GLU A 186 23.04 13.40 7.21
C GLU A 186 22.18 14.31 6.32
N ARG A 187 22.57 15.58 6.20
CA ARG A 187 21.88 16.52 5.31
C ARG A 187 22.60 16.50 3.97
N LEU A 188 21.83 16.25 2.92
CA LEU A 188 22.29 16.49 1.57
C LEU A 188 22.39 18.01 1.32
N PRO A 189 23.46 18.47 0.66
CA PRO A 189 23.50 19.83 0.13
C PRO A 189 22.46 19.98 -0.99
N ASP A 190 22.09 21.22 -1.29
CA ASP A 190 21.12 21.53 -2.36
C ASP A 190 21.62 21.16 -3.76
N ARG A 191 22.94 20.97 -3.90
CA ARG A 191 23.57 20.41 -5.10
C ARG A 191 24.72 19.51 -4.72
N VAL A 192 24.76 18.31 -5.29
CA VAL A 192 25.94 17.45 -5.30
C VAL A 192 26.51 17.47 -6.71
N ALA A 193 27.74 17.98 -6.86
CA ALA A 193 28.36 18.14 -8.15
C ALA A 193 28.76 16.79 -8.76
N ALA A 194 28.65 16.69 -10.09
CA ALA A 194 29.20 15.57 -10.84
C ALA A 194 30.70 15.40 -10.58
N VAL A 195 31.15 14.14 -10.51
CA VAL A 195 32.58 13.79 -10.47
C VAL A 195 33.01 13.45 -11.89
N GLY A 196 34.07 14.11 -12.38
CA GLY A 196 34.57 13.91 -13.74
C GLY A 196 33.74 14.65 -14.80
N GLU A 197 33.52 14.02 -15.95
CA GLU A 197 32.74 14.60 -17.04
C GLU A 197 31.25 14.64 -16.68
N ARG A 198 30.66 15.83 -16.80
CA ARG A 198 29.23 16.03 -16.53
C ARG A 198 28.39 15.43 -17.66
N ARG A 199 27.63 14.38 -17.35
CA ARG A 199 26.73 13.66 -18.26
C ARG A 199 25.28 14.15 -18.22
N ALA A 200 24.77 14.47 -17.03
CA ALA A 200 23.36 14.82 -16.85
C ALA A 200 23.12 15.69 -15.60
N VAL A 201 21.92 16.26 -15.51
CA VAL A 201 21.38 16.86 -14.28
C VAL A 201 20.20 16.00 -13.83
N VAL A 202 20.19 15.57 -12.57
CA VAL A 202 19.19 14.66 -12.01
C VAL A 202 18.52 15.32 -10.83
N GLY A 203 17.20 15.49 -10.90
CA GLY A 203 16.39 15.86 -9.74
C GLY A 203 16.11 14.64 -8.86
N MET A 204 16.58 14.66 -7.62
CA MET A 204 16.43 13.54 -6.69
C MET A 204 15.34 13.81 -5.65
N LEU A 205 14.27 13.02 -5.72
CA LEU A 205 13.23 13.03 -4.70
C LEU A 205 13.73 12.35 -3.42
N THR A 206 13.95 13.14 -2.37
CA THR A 206 14.44 12.62 -1.07
C THR A 206 13.37 11.90 -0.24
N GLY A 207 12.08 12.07 -0.57
CA GLY A 207 10.93 11.49 0.12
C GLY A 207 10.67 12.05 1.52
N CYS A 208 9.42 11.98 2.00
CA CYS A 208 9.08 12.50 3.34
C CYS A 208 9.69 11.65 4.47
N VAL A 209 9.59 10.32 4.35
CA VAL A 209 10.09 9.37 5.36
C VAL A 209 11.57 9.08 5.17
N GLN A 210 11.99 8.77 3.94
CA GLN A 210 13.38 8.40 3.63
C GLN A 210 14.37 9.51 4.01
N ARG A 211 14.04 10.79 3.75
CA ARG A 211 14.84 11.94 4.20
C ARG A 211 15.11 11.96 5.70
N GLU A 212 14.09 11.65 6.51
CA GLU A 212 14.19 11.80 7.96
C GLU A 212 14.59 10.50 8.67
N PHE A 213 14.31 9.32 8.13
CA PHE A 213 14.57 8.01 8.78
C PHE A 213 15.72 7.23 8.14
N PHE A 214 16.01 7.46 6.86
CA PHE A 214 17.06 6.78 6.10
C PHE A 214 17.99 7.77 5.36
N PRO A 215 18.55 8.78 6.05
CA PRO A 215 19.31 9.84 5.39
C PRO A 215 20.55 9.32 4.64
N ALA A 216 21.16 8.23 5.13
CA ALA A 216 22.30 7.58 4.50
C ALA A 216 21.97 6.98 3.12
N VAL A 217 20.72 6.55 2.88
CA VAL A 217 20.29 6.00 1.58
C VAL A 217 20.25 7.11 0.54
N ASN A 218 19.67 8.26 0.88
CA ASN A 218 19.68 9.44 0.01
C ASN A 218 21.12 9.92 -0.27
N ALA A 219 21.96 9.95 0.76
CA ALA A 219 23.36 10.36 0.59
C ALA A 219 24.17 9.38 -0.26
N ALA A 220 23.97 8.06 -0.08
CA ALA A 220 24.59 7.04 -0.92
C ALA A 220 24.12 7.16 -2.37
N THR A 221 22.81 7.37 -2.59
CA THR A 221 22.24 7.56 -3.93
C THR A 221 22.86 8.76 -4.63
N ALA A 222 22.94 9.91 -3.96
CA ALA A 222 23.57 11.11 -4.52
C ALA A 222 25.06 10.90 -4.84
N ARG A 223 25.81 10.18 -3.98
CA ARG A 223 27.23 9.85 -4.24
C ARG A 223 27.40 8.96 -5.47
N VAL A 224 26.54 7.95 -5.65
CA VAL A 224 26.59 7.06 -6.82
C VAL A 224 26.26 7.85 -8.09
N LEU A 225 25.21 8.66 -8.07
CA LEU A 225 24.84 9.50 -9.22
C LEU A 225 25.94 10.51 -9.57
N ALA A 226 26.55 11.14 -8.57
CA ALA A 226 27.67 12.05 -8.77
C ALA A 226 28.88 11.33 -9.38
N ALA A 227 29.21 10.12 -8.92
CA ALA A 227 30.26 9.29 -9.49
C ALA A 227 29.97 8.86 -10.94
N GLU A 228 28.69 8.71 -11.28
CA GLU A 228 28.22 8.49 -12.65
C GLU A 228 28.19 9.77 -13.51
N GLY A 229 28.79 10.87 -13.05
CA GLY A 229 28.87 12.13 -13.80
C GLY A 229 27.58 12.96 -13.78
N CYS A 230 26.67 12.73 -12.84
CA CYS A 230 25.43 13.50 -12.73
C CYS A 230 25.55 14.64 -11.71
N ASP A 231 25.14 15.84 -12.09
CA ASP A 231 24.82 16.90 -11.13
C ASP A 231 23.48 16.57 -10.45
N VAL A 232 23.46 16.35 -9.15
CA VAL A 232 22.25 15.98 -8.39
C VAL A 232 21.68 17.20 -7.69
N MET A 233 20.39 17.46 -7.90
CA MET A 233 19.61 18.54 -7.27
C MET A 233 18.48 17.97 -6.40
#